data_AF-A0A350W1Y1-F1
#
_entry.id   AF-A0A350W1Y1-F1
#
_cell.length_a   1.000
_cell.length_b   1.000
_cell.length_c   1.000
_cell.angle_alpha   90.00
_cell.angle_beta   90.00
_cell.angle_gamma   90.00
#
_symmetry.space_group_name_H-M   'P 1'
#
loop_
_entity.id
_entity.type
_entity.pdbx_description
1 polymer ?
#
loop_
_entity_poly.entity_id
_entity_poly.type
_entity_poly.pdbx_seq_one_letter_code
_entity_poly.pdbx_strand_id
1 'polypeptide(L)'
;MGLQLALNVAGCLIAFMSLLAMLNFLIGWSGGLFGVAGLSLQKIFGFIFAPLAWIMGVPWKDCFIIGNLMGVKTALNEFVAYFDFAVFIKDNPGVLAERSMIIATYAL
;
A
#
# COMPACT_ATOMS: atom_id res chain seq x y z
N MET A 1 30.47 -2.81 -12.10
CA MET A 1 29.49 -3.93 -12.21
C MET A 1 28.25 -3.66 -11.35
N GLY A 2 28.36 -3.51 -10.02
CA GLY A 2 27.20 -3.23 -9.15
C GLY A 2 26.48 -1.90 -9.41
N LEU A 3 27.21 -0.82 -9.69
CA LEU A 3 26.63 0.51 -9.95
C LEU A 3 25.67 0.51 -11.15
N GLN A 4 26.06 -0.12 -12.26
CA GLN A 4 25.24 -0.19 -13.46
C GLN A 4 23.98 -1.03 -13.23
N LEU A 5 24.10 -2.11 -12.45
CA LEU A 5 22.95 -2.93 -12.05
C LEU A 5 21.98 -2.13 -11.17
N ALA A 6 22.48 -1.37 -10.20
CA ALA A 6 21.68 -0.50 -9.34
C ALA A 6 20.95 0.59 -10.15
N LEU A 7 21.62 1.22 -11.12
CA LEU A 7 21.00 2.22 -12.00
C LEU A 7 19.87 1.65 -12.85
N ASN A 8 20.05 0.43 -13.40
CA ASN A 8 19.00 -0.23 -14.17
C ASN A 8 17.77 -0.56 -13.30
N VAL A 9 17.99 -1.03 -12.07
CA VAL A 9 16.89 -1.30 -11.12
C VAL A 9 16.17 0.00 -10.74
N ALA A 10 16.92 1.07 -10.44
CA ALA A 10 16.33 2.37 -10.11
C ALA A 10 15.50 2.92 -11.28
N GLY A 11 16.01 2.85 -12.51
CA GLY A 11 15.26 3.26 -13.70
C GLY A 11 13.97 2.46 -13.91
N CYS A 12 14.02 1.14 -13.71
CA CYS A 12 12.84 0.27 -13.79
C CYS A 12 11.79 0.64 -12.73
N LEU A 13 12.22 0.86 -11.48
CA LEU A 13 11.33 1.25 -10.38
C LEU A 13 10.66 2.61 -10.65
N ILE A 14 11.41 3.60 -11.15
CA ILE A 14 10.86 4.91 -11.51
C ILE A 14 9.81 4.78 -12.62
N ALA A 15 10.09 3.99 -13.65
CA ALA A 15 9.14 3.76 -14.74
C ALA A 15 7.86 3.08 -14.23
N PHE A 16 7.99 2.08 -13.37
CA PHE A 16 6.85 1.38 -12.79
C PHE A 16 6.02 2.26 -11.85
N MET A 17 6.67 3.03 -10.96
CA MET A 17 6.00 4.01 -10.10
C MET A 17 5.25 5.07 -10.91
N SER A 18 5.83 5.51 -12.03
CA SER A 18 5.19 6.48 -12.94
C SER A 18 3.96 5.89 -13.63
N LEU A 19 4.05 4.63 -14.10
CA LEU A 19 2.92 3.91 -14.68
C LEU A 19 1.80 3.72 -13.65
N LEU A 20 2.15 3.35 -12.42
CA LEU A 20 1.19 3.19 -11.34
C LEU A 20 0.53 4.52 -10.95
N ALA A 21 1.28 5.62 -10.93
CA ALA A 21 0.73 6.95 -10.72
C ALA A 21 -0.27 7.33 -11.84
N MET A 22 0.05 7.02 -13.10
CA MET A 22 -0.85 7.22 -14.24
C MET A 22 -2.13 6.38 -14.09
N LEU A 23 -2.01 5.10 -13.69
CA LEU A 23 -3.17 4.24 -13.43
C LEU A 23 -4.03 4.79 -12.28
N ASN A 24 -3.41 5.23 -11.19
CA ASN A 24 -4.12 5.85 -10.08
C ASN A 24 -4.84 7.13 -10.49
N PHE A 25 -4.27 7.93 -11.39
CA PHE A 25 -4.94 9.10 -11.94
C PHE A 25 -6.19 8.70 -12.75
N LEU A 26 -6.10 7.70 -13.63
CA LEU A 26 -7.24 7.22 -14.42
C LEU A 26 -8.33 6.60 -13.54
N ILE A 27 -7.94 5.81 -12.54
CA ILE A 27 -8.85 5.21 -11.55
C ILE A 27 -9.53 6.29 -10.71
N GLY A 28 -8.77 7.29 -10.24
CA GLY A 28 -9.31 8.40 -9.47
C GLY A 28 -10.26 9.27 -10.30
N TRP A 29 -9.92 9.54 -11.56
CA TRP A 29 -10.75 10.29 -12.49
C TRP A 29 -12.08 9.57 -12.77
N SER A 30 -12.02 8.28 -13.12
CA SER A 30 -13.21 7.46 -13.33
C SER A 30 -14.05 7.30 -12.06
N GLY A 31 -13.43 7.08 -10.89
CA GLY A 31 -14.11 7.05 -9.60
C GLY A 31 -14.83 8.36 -9.28
N GLY A 32 -14.24 9.49 -9.65
CA GLY A 32 -14.85 10.81 -9.53
C GLY A 32 -16.17 10.94 -10.30
N LEU A 33 -16.30 10.28 -11.45
CA LEU A 33 -17.56 10.24 -12.23
C LEU A 33 -18.67 9.49 -11.50
N PHE A 34 -18.32 8.52 -10.64
CA PHE A 34 -19.26 7.76 -9.80
C PHE A 34 -19.42 8.34 -8.38
N GLY A 35 -18.88 9.54 -8.11
CA GLY A 35 -18.93 10.18 -6.79
C GLY A 35 -17.96 9.61 -5.76
N VAL A 36 -17.01 8.75 -6.17
CA VAL A 36 -15.99 8.17 -5.29
C VAL A 36 -14.69 8.95 -5.44
N ALA A 37 -14.46 9.92 -4.56
CA ALA A 37 -13.27 10.75 -4.58
C ALA A 37 -12.01 9.99 -4.12
N GLY A 38 -10.91 10.18 -4.85
CA GLY A 38 -9.58 9.70 -4.45
C GLY A 38 -9.42 8.18 -4.48
N LEU A 39 -10.10 7.49 -5.39
CA LEU A 39 -9.90 6.06 -5.64
C LEU A 39 -8.50 5.81 -6.20
N SER A 40 -7.84 4.74 -5.74
CA SER A 40 -6.53 4.32 -6.23
C SER A 40 -6.47 2.79 -6.25
N LEU A 41 -5.51 2.23 -7.00
CA LEU A 41 -5.30 0.80 -7.08
C LEU A 41 -5.01 0.20 -5.70
N GLN A 42 -4.24 0.89 -4.86
CA GLN A 42 -3.94 0.44 -3.50
C GLN A 42 -5.17 0.45 -2.60
N LYS A 43 -6.10 1.41 -2.76
CA LYS A 43 -7.37 1.40 -2.02
C LYS A 43 -8.28 0.27 -2.48
N ILE A 44 -8.33 -0.03 -3.78
CA ILE A 44 -9.09 -1.15 -4.33
C ILE A 44 -8.56 -2.46 -3.74
N PHE A 45 -7.25 -2.69 -3.81
CA PHE A 45 -6.64 -3.83 -3.15
C PHE A 45 -6.80 -3.79 -1.63
N GLY A 46 -6.81 -2.61 -1.02
CA GLY A 46 -7.07 -2.44 0.40
C GLY A 46 -8.44 -2.94 0.83
N PHE A 47 -9.48 -2.68 0.04
CA PHE A 47 -10.81 -3.26 0.27
C PHE A 47 -10.81 -4.78 0.08
N ILE A 48 -10.09 -5.30 -0.92
CA ILE A 48 -10.02 -6.75 -1.19
C ILE A 48 -9.23 -7.49 -0.09
N PHE A 49 -8.17 -6.88 0.42
CA PHE A 49 -7.31 -7.48 1.44
C PHE A 49 -7.74 -7.17 2.88
N ALA A 50 -8.66 -6.23 3.13
CA ALA A 50 -9.19 -6.00 4.47
C ALA A 50 -9.86 -7.25 5.10
N PRO A 51 -10.68 -8.04 4.38
CA PRO A 51 -11.16 -9.33 4.86
C PRO A 51 -10.03 -10.32 5.17
N LEU A 52 -8.98 -10.33 4.36
CA LEU A 52 -7.81 -11.18 4.59
C LEU A 52 -7.05 -10.75 5.85
N ALA A 53 -6.87 -9.45 6.06
CA ALA A 53 -6.28 -8.88 7.27
C ALA A 53 -7.08 -9.28 8.51
N TRP A 54 -8.41 -9.23 8.41
CA TRP A 54 -9.29 -9.62 9.49
C TRP A 54 -9.16 -11.11 9.84
N ILE A 55 -9.05 -11.99 8.84
CA ILE A 55 -8.83 -13.44 9.03
C ILE A 55 -7.47 -13.72 9.68
N MET A 56 -6.43 -12.96 9.35
CA MET A 56 -5.14 -13.01 10.06
C MET A 56 -5.23 -12.48 11.50
N GLY A 57 -6.37 -11.91 11.86
CA GLY A 57 -6.75 -11.47 13.18
C GLY A 57 -6.49 -9.99 13.44
N VAL A 58 -6.28 -9.17 12.42
CA VAL A 58 -6.26 -7.72 12.60
C VAL A 58 -7.64 -7.27 13.14
N PRO A 59 -7.71 -6.39 14.17
CA PRO A 59 -8.97 -5.78 14.60
C PRO A 59 -9.63 -5.03 13.45
N TRP A 60 -10.95 -5.12 13.30
CA TRP A 60 -11.69 -4.57 12.16
C TRP A 60 -11.34 -3.10 11.84
N LYS A 61 -11.15 -2.27 12.87
CA LYS A 61 -10.76 -0.86 12.73
C LYS A 61 -9.43 -0.63 11.99
N ASP A 62 -8.51 -1.59 12.06
CA ASP A 62 -7.17 -1.50 11.49
C ASP A 62 -7.09 -2.26 10.15
N CYS A 63 -8.09 -3.09 9.82
CA CYS A 63 -8.09 -3.96 8.64
C CYS A 63 -7.99 -3.18 7.33
N PHE A 64 -8.62 -2.02 7.22
CA PHE A 64 -8.53 -1.21 5.99
C PHE A 64 -7.13 -0.62 5.81
N ILE A 65 -6.48 -0.21 6.90
CA ILE A 65 -5.12 0.35 6.88
C ILE A 65 -4.13 -0.76 6.48
N ILE A 66 -4.18 -1.90 7.16
CA ILE A 66 -3.30 -3.05 6.86
C ILE A 66 -3.60 -3.63 5.47
N GLY A 67 -4.88 -3.68 5.08
CA GLY A 67 -5.32 -4.04 3.74
C GLY A 67 -4.66 -3.16 2.68
N ASN A 68 -4.68 -1.84 2.87
CA ASN A 68 -4.08 -0.91 1.93
C ASN A 68 -2.56 -1.11 1.82
N LEU A 69 -1.85 -1.32 2.95
CA LEU A 69 -0.42 -1.64 2.94
C LEU A 69 -0.11 -2.95 2.19
N MET A 70 -0.94 -3.98 2.34
CA MET A 70 -0.84 -5.21 1.52
C MET A 70 -1.13 -4.94 0.04
N GLY A 71 -2.04 -4.01 -0.24
CA GLY A 71 -2.30 -3.50 -1.59
C GLY A 71 -1.09 -2.78 -2.18
N VAL A 72 -0.38 -1.96 -1.41
CA VAL A 72 0.88 -1.32 -1.80
C VAL A 72 1.93 -2.40 -2.09
N LYS A 73 2.10 -3.39 -1.22
CA LYS A 73 3.03 -4.52 -1.44
C LYS A 73 2.77 -5.21 -2.79
N THR A 74 1.49 -5.47 -3.09
CA THR A 74 1.09 -6.21 -4.28
C THR A 74 1.21 -5.36 -5.55
N ALA A 75 0.82 -4.09 -5.47
CA ALA A 75 0.84 -3.19 -6.63
C ALA A 75 2.24 -2.60 -6.91
N LEU A 76 3.07 -2.45 -5.88
CA LEU A 76 4.42 -1.88 -5.94
C LEU A 76 5.47 -2.91 -5.53
N ASN A 77 5.84 -2.92 -4.25
CA ASN A 77 6.75 -3.89 -3.64
C ASN A 77 6.72 -3.79 -2.11
N GLU A 78 7.39 -4.74 -1.44
CA GLU A 78 7.52 -4.77 0.02
C GLU A 78 8.26 -3.53 0.56
N PHE A 79 9.34 -3.07 -0.07
CA PHE A 79 10.14 -1.95 0.43
C PHE A 79 9.34 -0.65 0.56
N VAL A 80 8.49 -0.35 -0.43
CA VAL A 80 7.60 0.82 -0.41
C VAL A 80 6.51 0.61 0.63
N ALA A 81 5.94 -0.58 0.74
CA ALA A 81 4.92 -0.87 1.76
C ALA A 81 5.47 -0.70 3.19
N TYR A 82 6.70 -1.17 3.44
CA TYR A 82 7.39 -0.94 4.72
C TYR A 82 7.71 0.52 4.97
N PHE A 83 8.10 1.27 3.94
CA PHE A 83 8.32 2.70 4.05
C PHE A 83 7.02 3.44 4.43
N ASP A 84 5.93 3.16 3.74
CA ASP A 84 4.61 3.74 4.03
C ASP A 84 4.11 3.35 5.42
N PHE A 85 4.35 2.10 5.84
CA PHE A 85 4.01 1.64 7.18
C PHE A 85 4.79 2.39 8.27
N ALA A 86 6.10 2.59 8.09
CA ALA A 86 6.94 3.33 9.01
C ALA A 86 6.52 4.80 9.13
N VAL A 87 6.23 5.45 8.00
CA VAL A 87 5.69 6.82 7.97
C VAL A 87 4.33 6.87 8.68
N PHE A 88 3.44 5.92 8.41
CA PHE A 88 2.13 5.87 9.04
C PHE A 88 2.21 5.79 10.56
N ILE A 89 3.03 4.88 11.11
CA ILE A 89 3.21 4.73 12.57
C ILE A 89 3.77 6.02 13.18
N LYS A 90 4.73 6.66 12.50
CA LYS A 90 5.35 7.90 12.96
C LYS A 90 4.35 9.05 13.02
N ASP A 91 3.52 9.19 12.00
CA ASP A 91 2.56 10.29 11.89
C ASP A 91 1.30 10.04 12.74
N ASN A 92 0.99 8.78 13.05
CA ASN A 92 -0.23 8.36 13.76
C ASN A 92 0.10 7.48 14.99
N PRO A 93 0.82 8.02 15.99
CA PRO A 93 1.23 7.24 17.14
C PRO A 93 0.00 6.71 17.91
N GLY A 94 -0.01 5.40 18.17
CA GLY A 94 -1.07 4.73 18.96
C GLY A 94 -2.39 4.46 18.22
N VAL A 95 -2.49 4.77 16.92
CA VAL A 95 -3.71 4.49 16.14
C VAL A 95 -3.90 2.99 15.89
N LEU A 96 -2.82 2.29 15.52
CA LEU A 96 -2.82 0.84 15.32
C LEU A 96 -2.69 0.11 16.65
N ALA A 97 -3.46 -0.97 16.82
CA ALA A 97 -3.22 -1.86 17.94
C ALA A 97 -1.85 -2.54 17.79
N GLU A 98 -1.20 -2.84 18.91
CA GLU A 98 0.12 -3.51 18.93
C GLU A 98 0.11 -4.82 18.14
N ARG A 99 -0.95 -5.61 18.32
CA ARG A 99 -1.15 -6.84 17.56
C ARG A 99 -1.24 -6.61 16.04
N SER A 100 -1.89 -5.52 15.61
CA SER A 100 -1.98 -5.14 14.20
C SER A 100 -0.60 -4.83 13.62
N MET A 101 0.24 -4.12 14.37
CA MET A 101 1.60 -3.79 13.95
C MET A 101 2.46 -5.05 13.79
N ILE A 102 2.35 -6.00 14.72
CA ILE A 102 3.06 -7.29 14.64
C ILE A 102 2.61 -8.06 13.39
N ILE A 103 1.31 -8.21 13.17
CA ILE A 103 0.78 -8.93 12.00
C ILE A 103 1.21 -8.24 10.70
N ALA A 104 1.13 -6.90 10.63
CA ALA A 104 1.56 -6.14 9.46
C ALA A 104 3.06 -6.39 9.15
N THR A 105 3.92 -6.43 10.16
CA THR A 105 5.35 -6.69 9.98
C THR A 105 5.65 -8.08 9.40
N TYR A 106 4.78 -9.08 9.62
CA TYR A 106 4.93 -10.39 8.98
C TYR A 106 4.23 -10.49 7.62
N ALA A 107 3.16 -9.71 7.42
CA ALA A 107 2.35 -9.76 6.20
C ALA A 107 2.95 -8.93 5.05
N LEU A 108 3.67 -7.86 5.36
CA LEU A 108 4.37 -6.99 4.41
C LEU A 108 5.68 -7.61 3.92
#